data_AF-A0AAV1N0W6-F1
#
_entry.id   AF-A0AAV1N0W6-F1
#
_cell.length_a   1.000
_cell.length_b   1.000
_cell.length_c   1.000
_cell.angle_alpha   90.00
_cell.angle_beta   90.00
_cell.angle_gamma   90.00
#
_symmetry.space_group_name_H-M   'P 1'
#
loop_
_entity.id
_entity.type
_entity.pdbx_description
1 polymer ?
#
loop_
_entity_poly.entity_id
_entity_poly.type
_entity_poly.pdbx_seq_one_letter_code
_entity_poly.pdbx_strand_id
1 'polypeptide(L)'
;MPGYDEIPKLPKPVAVCFQVIFSIMPITQLAIGAKYLHECPQQPNIPVYLLVSGVISLLLPALSILCQTSCFWDNVNIFGCLSFLVSLFCTGWFIAGNVWIYSIYEPNYNKTISVDSASMGLYCDKTLYLFAFWTTTLGYILFGLLIMACFCTCLCLGAKYQFDCPQQRYIPIYLLVSGVVTLLLAMLSVLPCCAYFGNQSQTWSCLVCLFFFGWFIAGSVWIYSIYEPNYDKTVDRHG
;
A
#
# COMPACT_ATOMS: atom_id res chain seq x y z
N MET A 1 34.01 18.76 -11.72
CA MET A 1 32.59 18.62 -12.13
C MET A 1 32.26 17.13 -12.13
N PRO A 2 31.67 16.56 -11.07
CA PRO A 2 30.96 15.28 -11.18
C PRO A 2 29.51 15.60 -11.55
N GLY A 3 29.03 15.25 -12.73
CA GLY A 3 28.74 13.85 -13.06
C GLY A 3 27.42 13.48 -12.40
N TYR A 4 26.33 14.10 -12.87
CA TYR A 4 24.98 13.66 -12.51
C TYR A 4 24.85 12.27 -13.12
N ASP A 5 24.89 11.24 -12.28
CA ASP A 5 24.52 9.90 -12.71
C ASP A 5 23.10 9.98 -13.25
N GLU A 6 22.95 9.93 -14.59
CA GLU A 6 21.66 9.79 -15.23
C GLU A 6 21.04 8.51 -14.68
N ILE A 7 20.00 8.66 -13.86
CA ILE A 7 19.13 7.54 -13.47
C ILE A 7 18.76 6.82 -14.76
N PRO A 8 19.11 5.53 -14.94
CA PRO A 8 18.81 4.82 -16.17
C PRO A 8 17.31 4.84 -16.38
N LYS A 9 16.84 5.61 -17.37
CA LYS A 9 15.43 5.62 -17.74
C LYS A 9 15.09 4.20 -18.16
N LEU A 10 14.26 3.52 -17.37
CA LEU A 10 13.85 2.14 -17.63
C LEU A 10 13.35 2.05 -19.09
N PRO A 11 13.82 1.08 -19.90
CA PRO A 11 13.38 0.98 -21.28
C PRO A 11 11.86 0.86 -21.32
N LYS A 12 11.19 1.69 -22.12
CA LYS A 12 9.73 1.61 -22.36
C LYS A 12 9.21 0.17 -22.57
N PRO A 13 9.88 -0.73 -23.33
CA PRO A 13 9.41 -2.12 -23.46
C PRO A 13 9.45 -2.91 -22.15
N VAL A 14 10.43 -2.64 -21.27
CA VAL A 14 10.56 -3.32 -19.98
C VAL A 14 9.43 -2.90 -19.03
N ALA A 15 9.07 -1.61 -19.01
CA ALA A 15 7.94 -1.10 -18.22
C ALA A 15 6.60 -1.72 -18.67
N VAL A 16 6.39 -1.85 -19.98
CA VAL A 16 5.19 -2.50 -20.55
C VAL A 16 5.15 -3.99 -20.22
N CYS A 17 6.27 -4.71 -20.31
CA CYS A 17 6.33 -6.13 -19.94
C CYS A 17 5.95 -6.36 -18.47
N PHE A 18 6.49 -5.55 -17.54
CA PHE A 18 6.12 -5.65 -16.14
C PHE A 18 4.62 -5.41 -15.93
N GLN A 19 4.07 -4.39 -16.57
CA GLN A 19 2.65 -4.07 -16.47
C GLN A 19 1.74 -5.19 -16.99
N VAL A 20 2.08 -5.83 -18.11
CA VAL A 20 1.30 -6.96 -18.64
C VAL A 20 1.30 -8.11 -17.65
N ILE A 21 2.46 -8.41 -17.03
CA ILE A 21 2.57 -9.45 -15.99
C ILE A 21 1.69 -9.10 -14.78
N PHE A 22 1.75 -7.87 -14.29
CA PHE A 22 0.93 -7.42 -13.17
C PHE A 22 -0.57 -7.36 -13.49
N SER A 23 -0.95 -7.28 -14.77
CA SER A 23 -2.35 -7.26 -15.20
C SER A 23 -3.03 -8.65 -15.18
N ILE A 24 -2.25 -9.74 -15.13
CA ILE A 24 -2.81 -11.10 -15.07
C ILE A 24 -3.68 -11.28 -13.82
N MET A 25 -3.19 -10.78 -12.68
CA MET A 25 -3.88 -10.90 -11.39
C MET A 25 -5.26 -10.21 -11.39
N PRO A 26 -5.42 -8.93 -11.78
CA PRO A 26 -6.74 -8.31 -11.84
C PRO A 26 -7.65 -8.88 -12.93
N ILE A 27 -7.12 -9.40 -14.04
CA ILE A 27 -7.92 -10.14 -15.03
C ILE A 27 -8.53 -11.41 -14.38
N THR A 28 -7.74 -12.15 -13.60
CA THR A 28 -8.27 -13.32 -12.88
C THR A 28 -9.30 -12.94 -11.82
N GLN A 29 -9.14 -11.79 -11.14
CA GLN A 29 -10.16 -11.27 -10.21
C GLN A 29 -11.49 -10.98 -10.92
N LEU A 30 -11.44 -10.37 -12.10
CA LEU A 30 -12.63 -10.13 -12.92
C LEU A 30 -13.29 -11.44 -13.36
N ALA A 31 -12.51 -12.38 -13.88
CA ALA A 31 -13.02 -13.65 -14.38
C ALA A 31 -13.68 -14.50 -13.28
N ILE A 32 -13.04 -14.61 -12.11
CA ILE A 32 -13.57 -15.38 -10.97
C ILE A 32 -14.77 -14.65 -10.35
N GLY A 33 -14.69 -13.34 -10.16
CA GLY A 33 -15.80 -12.54 -9.64
C GLY A 33 -17.05 -12.62 -10.52
N ALA A 34 -16.89 -12.59 -11.85
CA ALA A 34 -18.01 -12.73 -12.78
C ALA A 34 -18.56 -14.16 -12.83
N LYS A 35 -17.69 -15.18 -12.88
CA LYS A 35 -18.11 -16.58 -12.98
C LYS A 35 -18.87 -17.07 -11.75
N TYR A 36 -18.47 -16.63 -10.57
CA TYR A 36 -19.02 -17.09 -9.29
C TYR A 36 -19.91 -16.05 -8.60
N LEU A 37 -20.45 -15.08 -9.34
CA LEU A 37 -21.25 -13.96 -8.81
C LEU A 37 -22.43 -14.41 -7.91
N HIS A 38 -23.03 -15.56 -8.22
CA HIS A 38 -24.19 -16.10 -7.49
C HIS A 38 -23.88 -17.37 -6.69
N GLU A 39 -22.64 -17.86 -6.73
CA GLU A 39 -22.23 -19.11 -6.07
C GLU A 39 -21.79 -18.88 -4.60
N CYS A 40 -22.18 -17.74 -4.01
CA CYS A 40 -21.96 -17.42 -2.59
C CYS A 40 -23.11 -16.60 -2.00
N PRO A 41 -24.29 -17.20 -1.77
CA PRO A 41 -25.43 -16.53 -1.14
C PRO A 41 -25.14 -16.06 0.29
N GLN A 42 -24.18 -16.69 1.00
CA GLN A 42 -23.79 -16.30 2.36
C GLN A 42 -23.19 -14.91 2.44
N GLN A 43 -22.46 -14.48 1.41
CA GLN A 43 -21.93 -13.13 1.32
C GLN A 43 -21.87 -12.71 -0.16
N PRO A 44 -22.94 -12.12 -0.70
CA PRO A 44 -23.02 -11.73 -2.11
C PRO A 44 -22.03 -10.61 -2.48
N ASN A 45 -21.43 -9.94 -1.49
CA ASN A 45 -20.48 -8.86 -1.70
C ASN A 45 -19.05 -9.34 -2.03
N ILE A 46 -18.69 -10.61 -1.78
CA ILE A 46 -17.34 -11.13 -2.08
C ILE A 46 -17.03 -11.12 -3.58
N PRO A 47 -17.88 -11.64 -4.48
CA PRO A 47 -17.62 -11.53 -5.92
C PRO A 47 -17.62 -10.07 -6.41
N VAL A 48 -18.49 -9.21 -5.87
CA VAL A 48 -18.52 -7.78 -6.21
C VAL A 48 -17.22 -7.08 -5.79
N TYR A 49 -16.67 -7.42 -4.62
CA TYR A 49 -15.37 -6.96 -4.16
C TYR A 49 -14.25 -7.27 -5.15
N LEU A 50 -14.19 -8.51 -5.65
CA LEU A 50 -13.22 -8.95 -6.66
C LEU A 50 -13.39 -8.21 -7.99
N LEU A 51 -14.64 -7.96 -8.42
CA LEU A 51 -14.92 -7.23 -9.65
C LEU A 51 -14.42 -5.78 -9.56
N VAL A 52 -14.83 -5.05 -8.53
CA VAL A 52 -14.48 -3.63 -8.37
C VAL A 52 -12.97 -3.46 -8.15
N SER A 53 -12.34 -4.32 -7.34
CA SER A 53 -10.89 -4.29 -7.14
C SER A 53 -10.11 -4.63 -8.41
N GLY A 54 -10.58 -5.59 -9.21
CA GLY A 54 -9.99 -5.93 -10.51
C GLY A 54 -10.08 -4.79 -11.53
N VAL A 55 -11.24 -4.13 -11.65
CA VAL A 55 -11.42 -2.97 -12.55
C VAL A 55 -10.49 -1.83 -12.17
N ILE A 56 -10.48 -1.44 -10.89
CA ILE A 56 -9.67 -0.31 -10.41
C ILE A 56 -8.17 -0.57 -10.62
N SER A 57 -7.73 -1.80 -10.35
CA SER A 57 -6.32 -2.20 -10.52
C SER A 57 -5.86 -2.19 -11.98
N LEU A 58 -6.76 -2.37 -12.95
CA LEU A 58 -6.47 -2.24 -14.38
C LEU A 58 -6.51 -0.78 -14.86
N LEU A 59 -7.49 0.00 -14.38
CA LEU A 59 -7.70 1.37 -14.83
C LEU A 59 -6.60 2.34 -14.35
N LEU A 60 -6.14 2.20 -13.10
CA LEU A 60 -5.12 3.09 -12.52
C LEU A 60 -3.81 3.15 -13.33
N PRO A 61 -3.15 2.02 -13.67
CA PRO A 61 -1.94 2.04 -14.49
C PRO A 61 -2.23 2.37 -15.96
N ALA A 62 -3.42 2.09 -16.47
CA ALA A 62 -3.78 2.47 -17.84
C ALA A 62 -3.90 4.00 -17.99
N LEU A 63 -4.51 4.69 -17.01
CA LEU A 63 -4.60 6.15 -17.00
C LEU A 63 -3.23 6.83 -16.90
N SER A 64 -2.31 6.30 -16.09
CA SER A 64 -0.98 6.89 -15.93
C SER A 64 -0.14 6.86 -17.21
N ILE A 65 -0.37 5.88 -18.09
CA ILE A 65 0.34 5.74 -19.37
C ILE A 65 -0.31 6.57 -20.46
N LEU A 66 -1.64 6.58 -20.53
CA LEU A 66 -2.36 7.45 -21.44
C LEU A 66 -1.99 8.92 -21.19
N CYS A 67 -1.83 9.29 -19.91
CA CYS A 67 -1.36 10.61 -19.47
C CYS A 67 0.09 10.92 -19.90
N GLN A 68 1.00 9.94 -19.95
CA GLN A 68 2.36 10.15 -20.49
C GLN A 68 2.37 10.47 -21.99
N THR A 69 1.34 10.04 -22.74
CA THR A 69 1.17 10.32 -24.17
C THR A 69 0.40 11.60 -24.47
N SER A 70 -0.50 12.03 -23.59
CA SER A 70 -1.27 13.27 -23.75
C SER A 70 -0.72 14.35 -22.83
N CYS A 71 0.16 15.21 -23.35
CA CYS A 71 0.63 16.39 -22.64
C CYS A 71 -0.53 17.39 -22.51
N PHE A 72 -1.28 17.33 -21.41
CA PHE A 72 -2.26 18.37 -21.02
C PHE A 72 -2.04 18.75 -19.55
N TRP A 73 -0.98 19.53 -19.33
CA TRP A 73 -0.65 20.15 -18.04
C TRP A 73 -1.40 21.46 -17.89
N ASP A 74 -2.64 21.42 -17.38
CA ASP A 74 -3.30 22.65 -16.88
C ASP A 74 -4.10 22.47 -15.58
N ASN A 75 -4.28 21.24 -15.07
CA ASN A 75 -5.12 21.01 -13.88
C ASN A 75 -4.48 20.06 -12.85
N VAL A 76 -3.29 20.44 -12.39
CA VAL A 76 -2.52 19.73 -11.34
C VAL A 76 -3.36 19.53 -10.06
N ASN A 77 -4.24 20.47 -9.74
CA ASN A 77 -5.11 20.42 -8.56
C ASN A 77 -6.25 19.40 -8.71
N ILE A 78 -6.80 19.23 -9.93
CA ILE A 78 -7.89 18.27 -10.19
C ILE A 78 -7.35 16.84 -10.17
N PHE A 79 -6.19 16.60 -10.79
CA PHE A 79 -5.57 15.28 -10.82
C PHE A 79 -5.16 14.81 -9.41
N GLY A 80 -4.60 15.73 -8.59
CA GLY A 80 -4.30 15.45 -7.19
C GLY A 80 -5.53 15.10 -6.36
N CYS A 81 -6.60 15.89 -6.47
CA CYS A 81 -7.88 15.63 -5.79
C CYS A 81 -8.51 14.30 -6.22
N LEU A 82 -8.55 14.00 -7.54
CA LEU A 82 -9.06 12.73 -8.05
C LEU A 82 -8.25 11.55 -7.51
N SER A 83 -6.92 11.66 -7.50
CA SER A 83 -6.02 10.63 -6.97
C SER A 83 -6.26 10.39 -5.48
N PHE A 84 -6.48 11.46 -4.71
CA PHE A 84 -6.82 11.37 -3.29
C PHE A 84 -8.18 10.69 -3.07
N LEU A 85 -9.21 11.07 -3.82
CA LEU A 85 -10.55 10.46 -3.75
C LEU A 85 -10.51 8.97 -4.12
N VAL A 86 -9.79 8.61 -5.19
CA VAL A 86 -9.60 7.21 -5.58
C VAL A 86 -8.86 6.43 -4.48
N SER A 87 -7.84 7.03 -3.86
CA SER A 87 -7.11 6.39 -2.76
C SER A 87 -7.99 6.15 -1.53
N LEU A 88 -8.81 7.14 -1.15
CA LEU A 88 -9.79 6.98 -0.07
C LEU A 88 -10.80 5.88 -0.40
N PHE A 89 -11.32 5.87 -1.63
CA PHE A 89 -12.23 4.83 -2.09
C PHE A 89 -11.57 3.44 -2.04
N CYS A 90 -10.35 3.29 -2.56
CA CYS A 90 -9.62 2.01 -2.55
C CYS A 90 -9.37 1.53 -1.11
N THR A 91 -9.00 2.44 -0.22
CA THR A 91 -8.76 2.12 1.20
C THR A 91 -10.06 1.66 1.87
N GLY A 92 -11.15 2.42 1.70
CA GLY A 92 -12.47 2.04 2.23
C GLY A 92 -12.99 0.73 1.64
N TRP A 93 -12.82 0.53 0.33
CA TRP A 93 -13.21 -0.69 -0.36
C TRP A 93 -12.39 -1.91 0.10
N PHE A 94 -11.09 -1.72 0.32
CA PHE A 94 -10.23 -2.76 0.87
C PHE A 94 -10.68 -3.13 2.28
N ILE A 95 -10.96 -2.16 3.16
CA ILE A 95 -11.48 -2.42 4.51
C ILE A 95 -12.81 -3.18 4.43
N ALA A 96 -13.74 -2.74 3.58
CA ALA A 96 -15.02 -3.42 3.38
C ALA A 96 -14.83 -4.87 2.88
N GLY A 97 -13.93 -5.09 1.94
CA GLY A 97 -13.55 -6.42 1.47
C GLY A 97 -13.04 -7.34 2.57
N ASN A 98 -12.19 -6.81 3.46
CA ASN A 98 -11.73 -7.55 4.64
C ASN A 98 -12.90 -7.94 5.55
N VAL A 99 -13.80 -6.99 5.84
CA VAL A 99 -14.99 -7.29 6.64
C VAL A 99 -15.81 -8.41 6.00
N TRP A 100 -16.05 -8.35 4.68
CA TRP A 100 -16.83 -9.37 3.98
C TRP A 100 -16.16 -10.75 3.93
N ILE A 101 -14.84 -10.81 3.75
CA ILE A 101 -14.08 -12.08 3.67
C ILE A 101 -13.94 -12.71 5.06
N TYR A 102 -13.59 -11.92 6.07
CA TYR A 102 -13.35 -12.42 7.42
C TYR A 102 -14.63 -12.64 8.23
N SER A 103 -15.75 -11.97 7.90
CA SER A 103 -17.03 -12.18 8.61
C SER A 103 -17.57 -13.60 8.47
N ILE A 104 -17.20 -14.30 7.41
CA ILE A 104 -17.63 -15.68 7.12
C ILE A 104 -16.46 -16.68 7.18
N TYR A 105 -15.41 -16.34 7.92
CA TYR A 105 -14.25 -17.22 8.09
C TYR A 105 -14.70 -18.60 8.61
N GLU A 106 -14.21 -19.65 7.96
CA GLU A 106 -14.78 -21.02 7.97
C GLU A 106 -16.18 -21.12 7.28
N PRO A 107 -16.30 -20.76 5.99
CA PRO A 107 -17.58 -20.82 5.30
C PRO A 107 -17.99 -22.26 4.98
N ASN A 108 -19.29 -22.49 4.81
CA ASN A 108 -19.80 -23.82 4.49
C ASN A 108 -19.71 -24.09 2.98
N TYR A 109 -18.84 -25.03 2.60
CA TYR A 109 -18.65 -25.42 1.19
C TYR A 109 -19.65 -26.47 0.71
N ASN A 110 -20.56 -26.93 1.57
CA ASN A 110 -21.45 -28.03 1.22
C ASN A 110 -22.73 -27.55 0.52
N LYS A 111 -22.77 -27.73 -0.80
CA LYS A 111 -23.92 -27.37 -1.65
C LYS A 111 -25.19 -28.19 -1.35
N THR A 112 -25.10 -29.32 -0.65
CA THR A 112 -26.28 -30.12 -0.30
C THR A 112 -27.11 -29.49 0.83
N ILE A 113 -26.50 -28.67 1.68
CA ILE A 113 -27.16 -27.99 2.80
C ILE A 113 -28.07 -26.84 2.30
N SER A 114 -27.83 -26.30 1.10
CA SER A 114 -28.71 -25.30 0.48
C SER A 114 -29.98 -25.88 -0.16
N VAL A 115 -30.12 -27.22 -0.23
CA VAL A 115 -31.32 -27.88 -0.75
C VAL A 115 -32.41 -27.93 0.32
N ASP A 116 -32.02 -27.95 1.60
CA ASP A 116 -32.93 -27.83 2.72
C ASP A 116 -33.26 -26.35 2.92
N SER A 117 -34.53 -26.00 2.72
CA SER A 117 -35.08 -24.63 2.67
C SER A 117 -34.85 -23.76 3.93
N ALA A 118 -34.21 -24.29 4.96
CA ALA A 118 -33.80 -23.56 6.17
C ALA A 118 -32.38 -22.94 6.08
N SER A 119 -31.54 -23.34 5.12
CA SER A 119 -30.10 -22.98 5.07
C SER A 119 -29.59 -22.52 3.70
N MET A 120 -30.49 -22.04 2.83
CA MET A 120 -30.19 -21.47 1.50
C MET A 120 -29.17 -20.32 1.50
N GLY A 121 -28.86 -19.73 2.66
CA GLY A 121 -27.95 -18.59 2.81
C GLY A 121 -26.59 -18.90 3.43
N LEU A 122 -26.20 -20.16 3.65
CA LEU A 122 -24.93 -20.49 4.34
C LEU A 122 -23.84 -21.07 3.41
N TYR A 123 -24.14 -21.21 2.12
CA TYR A 123 -23.20 -21.77 1.15
C TYR A 123 -22.28 -20.70 0.54
N CYS A 124 -21.02 -21.05 0.31
CA CYS A 124 -20.09 -20.26 -0.50
C CYS A 124 -19.12 -21.16 -1.28
N ASP A 125 -18.91 -20.89 -2.57
CA ASP A 125 -17.98 -21.67 -3.40
C ASP A 125 -16.53 -21.56 -2.89
N LYS A 126 -15.89 -22.72 -2.77
CA LYS A 126 -14.53 -22.85 -2.26
C LYS A 126 -13.50 -22.07 -3.07
N THR A 127 -13.64 -22.07 -4.39
CA THR A 127 -12.70 -21.41 -5.31
C THR A 127 -12.78 -19.90 -5.15
N LEU A 128 -14.00 -19.34 -5.16
CA LEU A 128 -14.24 -17.91 -4.99
C LEU A 128 -13.70 -17.41 -3.65
N TYR A 129 -14.07 -18.09 -2.55
CA TYR A 129 -13.67 -17.68 -1.21
C TYR A 129 -12.16 -17.75 -1.00
N LEU A 130 -11.53 -18.88 -1.35
CA LEU A 130 -10.09 -19.05 -1.20
C LEU A 130 -9.33 -18.03 -2.06
N PHE A 131 -9.78 -17.80 -3.29
CA PHE A 131 -9.14 -16.81 -4.15
C PHE A 131 -9.23 -15.39 -3.54
N ALA A 132 -10.40 -14.97 -3.04
CA ALA A 132 -10.54 -13.69 -2.36
C ALA A 132 -9.66 -13.58 -1.11
N PHE A 133 -9.62 -14.64 -0.29
CA PHE A 133 -8.79 -14.69 0.91
C PHE A 133 -7.29 -14.59 0.60
N TRP A 134 -6.80 -15.41 -0.34
CA TRP A 134 -5.38 -15.45 -0.69
C TRP A 134 -4.93 -14.20 -1.43
N THR A 135 -5.77 -13.63 -2.31
CA THR A 135 -5.43 -12.37 -2.99
C THR A 135 -5.35 -11.20 -2.01
N THR A 136 -6.27 -11.10 -1.05
CA THR A 136 -6.20 -10.12 0.04
C THR A 136 -4.96 -10.32 0.92
N THR A 137 -4.64 -11.57 1.27
CA THR A 137 -3.42 -11.91 2.03
C THR A 137 -2.14 -11.55 1.28
N LEU A 138 -2.06 -11.83 -0.03
CA LEU A 138 -0.94 -11.41 -0.86
C LEU A 138 -0.82 -9.89 -0.91
N GLY A 139 -1.94 -9.17 -0.98
CA GLY A 139 -1.95 -7.70 -0.88
C GLY A 139 -1.31 -7.20 0.42
N TYR A 140 -1.63 -7.80 1.56
CA TYR A 140 -0.99 -7.48 2.83
C TYR A 140 0.51 -7.76 2.85
N ILE A 141 0.95 -8.90 2.31
CA ILE A 141 2.37 -9.26 2.24
C ILE A 141 3.13 -8.23 1.39
N LEU A 142 2.61 -7.89 0.22
CA LEU A 142 3.22 -6.90 -0.67
C LEU A 142 3.27 -5.51 -0.04
N PHE A 143 2.21 -5.09 0.65
CA PHE A 143 2.19 -3.82 1.38
C PHE A 143 3.22 -3.80 2.52
N GLY A 144 3.35 -4.89 3.29
CA GLY A 144 4.37 -5.04 4.31
C GLY A 144 5.80 -4.99 3.74
N LEU A 145 6.06 -5.65 2.62
CA LEU A 145 7.35 -5.61 1.93
C LEU A 145 7.68 -4.22 1.38
N LEU A 146 6.70 -3.51 0.83
CA LEU A 146 6.88 -2.14 0.33
C LEU A 146 7.24 -1.18 1.46
N ILE A 147 6.51 -1.26 2.58
CA ILE A 147 6.81 -0.52 3.80
C ILE A 147 8.25 -0.80 4.23
N MET A 148 8.62 -2.07 4.36
CA MET A 148 9.96 -2.48 4.75
C MET A 148 11.04 -1.88 3.84
N ALA A 149 10.87 -2.00 2.52
CA ALA A 149 11.80 -1.45 1.55
C ALA A 149 11.92 0.09 1.67
N CYS A 150 10.80 0.79 1.81
CA CYS A 150 10.78 2.24 1.98
C CYS A 150 11.59 2.67 3.21
N PHE A 151 11.31 2.08 4.38
CA PHE A 151 12.02 2.40 5.61
C PHE A 151 13.51 2.02 5.55
N CYS A 152 13.87 0.90 4.92
CA CYS A 152 15.27 0.57 4.65
C CYS A 152 15.97 1.62 3.79
N THR A 153 15.31 2.14 2.75
CA THR A 153 15.88 3.23 1.95
C THR A 153 16.02 4.53 2.75
N CYS A 154 15.03 4.90 3.59
CA CYS A 154 15.12 6.06 4.47
C CYS A 154 16.29 5.95 5.46
N LEU A 155 16.56 4.75 6.00
CA LEU A 155 17.72 4.48 6.86
C LEU A 155 19.04 4.67 6.13
N CYS A 156 19.18 4.05 4.95
CA CYS A 156 20.40 4.14 4.16
C CYS A 156 20.69 5.59 3.74
N LEU A 157 19.66 6.34 3.35
CA LEU A 157 19.78 7.75 3.00
C LEU A 157 20.09 8.61 4.24
N GLY A 158 19.40 8.39 5.35
CA GLY A 158 19.65 9.11 6.61
C GLY A 158 21.06 8.88 7.15
N ALA A 159 21.58 7.65 7.08
CA ALA A 159 22.94 7.31 7.48
C ALA A 159 24.00 7.87 6.52
N LYS A 160 23.75 7.83 5.21
CA LYS A 160 24.68 8.35 4.19
C LYS A 160 24.83 9.87 4.28
N TYR A 161 23.71 10.60 4.42
CA TYR A 161 23.70 12.07 4.39
C TYR A 161 23.73 12.70 5.80
N GLN A 162 24.04 11.94 6.85
CA GLN A 162 24.05 12.42 8.24
C GLN A 162 25.00 13.60 8.47
N PHE A 163 26.09 13.68 7.71
CA PHE A 163 27.14 14.70 7.84
C PHE A 163 27.19 15.71 6.69
N ASP A 164 26.41 15.47 5.62
CA ASP A 164 26.44 16.29 4.40
C ASP A 164 25.49 17.51 4.45
N CYS A 165 24.62 17.60 5.48
CA CYS A 165 23.69 18.71 5.67
C CYS A 165 24.04 19.54 6.93
N PRO A 166 25.02 20.46 6.86
CA PRO A 166 25.37 21.33 7.99
C PRO A 166 24.27 22.36 8.31
N GLN A 167 23.47 22.76 7.31
CA GLN A 167 22.34 23.69 7.43
C GLN A 167 21.24 23.18 8.37
N GLN A 168 20.92 21.88 8.34
CA GLN A 168 19.96 21.27 9.26
C GLN A 168 20.27 19.79 9.51
N ARG A 169 20.87 19.50 10.67
CA ARG A 169 21.20 18.14 11.10
C ARG A 169 19.98 17.27 11.43
N TYR A 170 18.80 17.87 11.58
CA TYR A 170 17.58 17.17 12.00
C TYR A 170 16.90 16.37 10.87
N ILE A 171 17.13 16.71 9.59
CA ILE A 171 16.49 16.00 8.45
C ILE A 171 17.02 14.55 8.29
N PRO A 172 18.34 14.30 8.28
CA PRO A 172 18.84 12.92 8.26
C PRO A 172 18.47 12.12 9.51
N ILE A 173 18.46 12.77 10.69
CA ILE A 173 18.04 12.15 11.97
C ILE A 173 16.57 11.75 11.93
N TYR A 174 15.71 12.59 11.34
CA TYR A 174 14.28 12.29 11.12
C TYR A 174 14.06 11.01 10.30
N LEU A 175 14.80 10.88 9.19
CA LEU A 175 14.76 9.70 8.32
C LEU A 175 15.32 8.45 9.02
N LEU A 176 16.36 8.62 9.84
CA LEU A 176 16.99 7.53 10.58
C LEU A 176 16.07 6.99 11.68
N VAL A 177 15.50 7.86 12.51
CA VAL A 177 14.61 7.45 13.61
C VAL A 177 13.32 6.81 13.08
N SER A 178 12.74 7.34 12.01
CA SER A 178 11.54 6.74 11.41
C SER A 178 11.80 5.34 10.85
N GLY A 179 12.99 5.11 10.29
CA GLY A 179 13.41 3.77 9.85
C GLY A 179 13.72 2.80 10.99
N VAL A 180 14.42 3.24 12.05
CA VAL A 180 14.80 2.39 13.18
C VAL A 180 13.57 1.98 13.97
N VAL A 181 12.65 2.92 14.26
CA VAL A 181 11.43 2.63 15.00
C VAL A 181 10.56 1.62 14.24
N THR A 182 10.41 1.77 12.93
CA THR A 182 9.62 0.82 12.13
C THR A 182 10.26 -0.57 12.05
N LEU A 183 11.59 -0.65 11.91
CA LEU A 183 12.30 -1.93 11.98
C LEU A 183 12.11 -2.60 13.34
N LEU A 184 12.25 -1.86 14.43
CA LEU A 184 12.06 -2.39 15.78
C LEU A 184 10.62 -2.91 15.99
N LEU A 185 9.62 -2.18 15.51
CA LEU A 185 8.21 -2.61 15.57
C LEU A 185 7.95 -3.84 14.71
N ALA A 186 8.56 -3.94 13.52
CA ALA A 186 8.48 -5.12 12.67
C ALA A 186 9.23 -6.32 13.24
N MET A 187 10.35 -6.13 13.94
CA MET A 187 11.02 -7.21 14.67
C MET A 187 10.16 -7.70 15.84
N LEU A 188 9.50 -6.78 16.53
CA LEU A 188 8.61 -7.10 17.65
C LEU A 188 7.37 -7.89 17.21
N SER A 189 6.88 -7.69 15.98
CA SER A 189 5.75 -8.45 15.43
C SER A 189 6.11 -9.85 14.93
N VAL A 190 7.38 -10.10 14.61
CA VAL A 190 7.86 -11.41 14.09
C VAL A 190 8.33 -12.33 15.21
N LEU A 191 8.67 -11.83 16.41
CA LEU A 191 9.10 -12.67 17.54
C LEU A 191 7.91 -13.48 18.13
N PRO A 192 7.89 -14.83 18.01
CA PRO A 192 6.79 -15.66 18.51
C PRO A 192 6.73 -15.77 20.04
N CYS A 193 7.64 -15.11 20.79
CA CYS A 193 7.72 -15.20 22.24
C CYS A 193 6.85 -14.17 23.01
N CYS A 194 6.15 -13.26 22.32
CA CYS A 194 5.31 -12.26 22.98
C CYS A 194 3.84 -12.28 22.50
N ALA A 195 3.32 -13.45 22.14
CA ALA A 195 1.91 -13.66 21.79
C ALA A 195 0.95 -13.63 23.01
N TYR A 196 1.18 -12.73 23.98
CA TYR A 196 0.30 -12.53 25.15
C TYR A 196 0.13 -11.04 25.48
N PHE A 197 -0.45 -10.27 24.55
CA PHE A 197 -0.81 -8.86 24.77
C PHE A 197 -2.25 -8.57 24.29
N GLY A 198 -3.19 -9.43 24.71
CA GLY A 198 -4.59 -9.44 24.22
C GLY A 198 -5.48 -8.26 24.64
N ASN A 199 -5.04 -7.36 25.54
CA ASN A 199 -5.79 -6.17 25.94
C ASN A 199 -4.98 -4.85 25.92
N GLN A 200 -3.66 -4.93 25.72
CA GLN A 200 -2.78 -3.76 25.61
C GLN A 200 -2.45 -3.43 24.14
N SER A 201 -2.82 -4.29 23.19
CA SER A 201 -2.56 -4.10 21.76
C SER A 201 -3.23 -2.84 21.19
N GLN A 202 -4.45 -2.50 21.63
CA GLN A 202 -5.16 -1.31 21.17
C GLN A 202 -4.55 -0.02 21.72
N THR A 203 -4.18 0.01 23.00
CA THR A 203 -3.47 1.14 23.61
C THR A 203 -2.08 1.33 22.99
N TRP A 204 -1.34 0.24 22.77
CA TRP A 204 -0.03 0.27 22.14
C TRP A 204 -0.09 0.74 20.69
N SER A 205 -1.08 0.25 19.92
CA SER A 205 -1.33 0.72 18.55
C SER A 205 -1.64 2.22 18.53
N CYS A 206 -2.48 2.73 19.44
CA CYS A 206 -2.75 4.16 19.56
C CYS A 206 -1.49 4.98 19.89
N LEU A 207 -0.65 4.51 20.83
CA LEU A 207 0.60 5.19 21.18
C LEU A 207 1.59 5.23 20.02
N VAL A 208 1.73 4.13 19.29
CA VAL A 208 2.56 4.03 18.09
C VAL A 208 2.03 4.97 17.00
N CYS A 209 0.71 5.01 16.76
CA CYS A 209 0.08 5.93 15.83
C CYS A 209 0.30 7.41 16.21
N LEU A 210 0.13 7.77 17.49
CA LEU A 210 0.38 9.13 17.99
C LEU A 210 1.85 9.53 17.83
N PHE A 211 2.78 8.60 18.10
CA PHE A 211 4.20 8.81 17.87
C PHE A 211 4.51 9.08 16.39
N PHE A 212 4.06 8.22 15.48
CA PHE A 212 4.29 8.42 14.04
C PHE A 212 3.63 9.69 13.51
N PHE A 213 2.43 10.02 13.98
CA PHE A 213 1.73 11.25 13.59
C PHE A 213 2.47 12.50 14.06
N GLY A 214 2.88 12.55 15.34
CA GLY A 214 3.68 13.66 15.87
C GLY A 214 5.05 13.75 15.20
N TRP A 215 5.69 12.61 14.94
CA TRP A 215 6.97 12.53 14.23
C TRP A 215 6.85 13.03 12.80
N PHE A 216 5.78 12.65 12.08
CA PHE A 216 5.50 13.13 10.72
C PHE A 216 5.29 14.65 10.67
N ILE A 217 4.58 15.22 11.65
CA ILE A 217 4.42 16.69 11.77
C ILE A 217 5.77 17.36 12.01
N ALA A 218 6.58 16.84 12.94
CA ALA A 218 7.91 17.38 13.22
C ALA A 218 8.82 17.32 11.98
N GLY A 219 8.81 16.19 11.27
CA GLY A 219 9.52 16.02 9.99
C GLY A 219 9.07 17.00 8.92
N SER A 220 7.76 17.19 8.77
CA SER A 220 7.20 18.16 7.83
C SER A 220 7.68 19.57 8.15
N VAL A 221 7.63 19.98 9.42
CA VAL A 221 8.12 21.30 9.87
C VAL A 221 9.62 21.47 9.59
N TRP A 222 10.44 20.45 9.87
CA TRP A 222 11.88 20.51 9.57
C TRP A 222 12.14 20.65 8.07
N ILE A 223 11.46 19.86 7.24
CA ILE A 223 11.61 19.95 5.78
C ILE A 223 11.19 21.33 5.25
N TYR A 224 10.05 21.85 5.69
CA TYR A 224 9.54 23.14 5.20
C TYR A 224 10.32 24.35 5.73
N SER A 225 10.97 24.23 6.89
CA SER A 225 11.77 25.33 7.46
C SER A 225 12.99 25.71 6.62
N ILE A 226 13.40 24.86 5.67
CA ILE A 226 14.49 25.12 4.72
C ILE A 226 14.01 25.19 3.27
N TYR A 227 12.71 25.40 3.05
CA TYR A 227 12.10 25.44 1.71
C TYR A 227 12.48 26.73 0.97
N GLU A 228 13.71 26.74 0.47
CA GLU A 228 14.36 27.46 -0.63
C GLU A 228 15.85 27.08 -0.55
N PRO A 229 16.20 25.79 -0.73
CA PRO A 229 17.54 25.30 -0.39
C PRO A 229 18.59 25.94 -1.31
N ASN A 230 19.71 26.38 -0.74
CA ASN A 230 20.86 26.75 -1.56
C ASN A 230 21.57 25.47 -2.03
N TYR A 231 21.44 25.15 -3.32
CA TYR A 231 22.06 23.97 -3.93
C TYR A 231 23.53 24.18 -4.32
N ASP A 232 24.06 25.40 -4.16
CA ASP A 232 25.40 25.74 -4.60
C ASP A 232 26.46 25.34 -3.57
N LYS A 233 27.11 24.20 -3.83
CA LYS A 233 28.16 23.59 -2.97
C LYS A 233 29.46 24.43 -2.91
N THR A 234 29.53 25.57 -3.59
CA THR A 234 30.75 26.38 -3.71
C THR A 234 30.89 27.45 -2.63
N VAL A 235 29.82 27.83 -1.94
CA VAL A 235 29.83 28.90 -0.93
C VAL A 235 30.44 28.45 0.41
N ASP A 236 30.30 27.17 0.78
CA ASP A 236 30.79 26.65 2.08
C ASP A 236 32.30 26.36 2.11
N ARG A 237 33.04 26.53 1.01
CA ARG A 237 34.49 26.21 0.94
C ARG A 237 35.41 27.40 1.25
N HIS A 238 34.85 28.56 1.61
CA HIS A 238 35.60 29.80 1.88
C HIS A 238 35.30 30.44 3.24
N GLY A 239 34.69 29.70 4.18
CA GLY A 239 34.53 30.10 5.59
C GLY A 239 35.46 29.32 6.50
#